data_AF-A0A1X6MZ25-F1
#
_entry.id   AF-A0A1X6MZ25-F1
#
_cell.length_a   1.000
_cell.length_b   1.000
_cell.length_c   1.000
_cell.angle_alpha   90.00
_cell.angle_beta   90.00
_cell.angle_gamma   90.00
#
_symmetry.space_group_name_H-M   'P 1'
#
loop_
_entity.id
_entity.type
_entity.pdbx_description
1 polymer ?
#
loop_
_entity_poly.entity_id
_entity_poly.type
_entity_poly.pdbx_seq_one_letter_code
_entity_poly.pdbx_strand_id
1 'polypeptide(L)'
;MIVEKRIALPDDDTPTDAPPAHKERPQSWRWFSFGLRSRVAKQVRVTVLGILRDLVKQPDISSSASAILESCADACRMNNLSISTLLQEPSVEGHTPLYWAIIKRAPGSPVEPEDPSSPDLLESFLSIATPFTETTISDIRLACLNNADHALYQRLRRSPAFSPLSGAEEVLLGGVRPVDEINVLNVEEDDCAFVVDFRIPLFQKRLRVSKQLNLEFIAKDRLWSLKFLIAAAENSNIRPIAETGTWLVTLALLEHSAPTAVDSNLIIKDATIPASPSPSSPSVLSRQTKGKPTITLRMKTGTTHLAPDHRDNVISTSFKDSLMAESLQYNASPYVAADGSLTARLEARLGRPDGECIIC
;
A
#
# COMPACT_ATOMS: atom_id res chain seq x y z
N MET A 1 -46.16 -80.99 41.15
CA MET A 1 -46.93 -79.93 40.46
C MET A 1 -46.99 -80.29 38.97
N ILE A 2 -47.99 -79.80 38.22
CA ILE A 2 -48.51 -80.43 36.98
C ILE A 2 -47.44 -80.73 35.90
N VAL A 3 -47.66 -81.82 35.16
CA VAL A 3 -46.86 -82.34 34.03
C VAL A 3 -47.74 -82.44 32.78
N GLU A 4 -47.24 -82.02 31.62
CA GLU A 4 -47.53 -82.47 30.23
C GLU A 4 -46.78 -81.50 29.28
N LYS A 5 -46.00 -81.83 28.24
CA LYS A 5 -45.80 -83.00 27.35
C LYS A 5 -46.87 -83.20 26.26
N ARG A 6 -46.60 -82.69 25.04
CA ARG A 6 -47.18 -83.17 23.75
C ARG A 6 -46.21 -83.06 22.56
N ILE A 7 -46.48 -83.88 21.55
CA ILE A 7 -45.72 -84.21 20.31
C ILE A 7 -46.83 -84.59 19.29
N ALA A 8 -46.79 -84.39 17.96
CA ALA A 8 -45.70 -84.28 16.99
C ALA A 8 -45.96 -83.29 15.82
N LEU A 9 -44.97 -83.17 14.91
CA LEU A 9 -44.97 -83.40 13.44
C LEU A 9 -46.32 -83.56 12.66
N PRO A 10 -46.34 -83.43 11.32
CA PRO A 10 -45.26 -83.14 10.35
C PRO A 10 -45.47 -81.74 9.70
N ASP A 11 -45.03 -81.30 8.51
CA ASP A 11 -44.31 -81.82 7.31
C ASP A 11 -43.16 -80.80 6.95
N ASP A 12 -42.47 -80.70 5.80
CA ASP A 12 -42.48 -81.30 4.44
C ASP A 12 -41.03 -81.30 3.88
N ASP A 13 -40.71 -82.16 2.91
CA ASP A 13 -39.34 -82.49 2.49
C ASP A 13 -39.21 -82.53 0.96
N THR A 14 -38.54 -81.55 0.33
CA THR A 14 -37.90 -81.69 -1.00
C THR A 14 -36.87 -80.57 -1.29
N PRO A 15 -35.83 -80.80 -2.12
CA PRO A 15 -34.62 -79.95 -2.15
C PRO A 15 -34.31 -79.29 -3.52
N THR A 16 -33.10 -78.71 -3.64
CA THR A 16 -32.46 -78.10 -4.84
C THR A 16 -33.08 -76.75 -5.28
N ASP A 17 -32.33 -75.78 -5.84
CA ASP A 17 -30.93 -75.75 -6.31
C ASP A 17 -30.30 -74.35 -6.08
N ALA A 18 -28.98 -74.19 -6.28
CA ALA A 18 -28.21 -73.00 -5.89
C ALA A 18 -27.84 -72.03 -7.04
N PRO A 19 -28.14 -70.71 -6.91
CA PRO A 19 -27.50 -69.64 -7.69
C PRO A 19 -26.32 -68.98 -6.94
N PRO A 20 -25.44 -68.22 -7.63
CA PRO A 20 -24.05 -68.05 -7.20
C PRO A 20 -23.77 -66.90 -6.21
N ALA A 21 -22.65 -67.04 -5.50
CA ALA A 21 -22.13 -66.05 -4.54
C ALA A 21 -21.88 -64.67 -5.19
N HIS A 22 -22.38 -63.62 -4.53
CA HIS A 22 -22.08 -62.24 -4.89
C HIS A 22 -20.60 -61.91 -4.65
N LYS A 23 -19.84 -61.73 -5.74
CA LYS A 23 -18.53 -61.06 -5.68
C LYS A 23 -18.74 -59.58 -5.39
N GLU A 24 -18.46 -59.16 -4.16
CA GLU A 24 -18.26 -57.75 -3.85
C GLU A 24 -17.16 -57.17 -4.74
N ARG A 25 -17.47 -56.08 -5.45
CA ARG A 25 -16.46 -55.34 -6.23
C ARG A 25 -15.75 -54.35 -5.30
N PRO A 26 -14.41 -54.36 -5.21
CA PRO A 26 -13.69 -53.40 -4.36
C PRO A 26 -13.90 -51.96 -4.85
N GLN A 27 -14.00 -51.02 -3.91
CA GLN A 27 -14.32 -49.61 -4.16
C GLN A 27 -13.15 -48.84 -4.82
N SER A 28 -12.91 -49.05 -6.12
CA SER A 28 -11.78 -48.44 -6.86
C SER A 28 -12.05 -47.04 -7.45
N TRP A 29 -13.27 -46.49 -7.29
CA TRP A 29 -13.71 -45.27 -8.00
C TRP A 29 -13.32 -43.92 -7.36
N ARG A 30 -12.60 -43.92 -6.22
CA ARG A 30 -12.15 -42.66 -5.58
C ARG A 30 -10.84 -42.09 -6.14
N TRP A 31 -10.00 -42.89 -6.80
CA TRP A 31 -8.66 -42.46 -7.24
C TRP A 31 -8.68 -41.68 -8.58
N PHE A 32 -9.40 -42.18 -9.58
CA PHE A 32 -9.41 -41.57 -10.93
C PHE A 32 -10.02 -40.15 -10.97
N SER A 33 -10.99 -39.89 -10.09
CA SER A 33 -11.67 -38.60 -9.95
C SER A 33 -10.73 -37.45 -9.55
N PHE A 34 -9.66 -37.74 -8.79
CA PHE A 34 -8.65 -36.76 -8.39
C PHE A 34 -7.86 -36.23 -9.59
N GLY A 35 -7.39 -37.14 -10.46
CA GLY A 35 -6.64 -36.78 -11.67
C GLY A 35 -7.46 -35.95 -12.65
N LEU A 36 -8.75 -36.27 -12.81
CA LEU A 36 -9.63 -35.53 -13.72
C LEU A 36 -9.96 -34.12 -13.19
N ARG A 37 -10.32 -33.98 -11.92
CA ARG A 37 -10.56 -32.66 -11.29
C ARG A 37 -9.30 -31.78 -11.32
N SER A 38 -8.12 -32.35 -11.07
CA SER A 38 -6.84 -31.62 -11.19
C SER A 38 -6.58 -31.11 -12.61
N ARG A 39 -6.93 -31.88 -13.65
CA ARG A 39 -6.83 -31.45 -15.05
C ARG A 39 -7.81 -30.32 -15.38
N VAL A 40 -9.07 -30.42 -14.94
CA VAL A 40 -10.07 -29.36 -15.16
C VAL A 40 -9.67 -28.06 -14.45
N ALA A 41 -9.25 -28.13 -13.18
CA ALA A 41 -8.77 -26.94 -12.46
C ALA A 41 -7.54 -26.30 -13.13
N LYS A 42 -6.59 -27.10 -13.65
CA LYS A 42 -5.47 -26.59 -14.44
C LYS A 42 -5.93 -25.91 -15.74
N GLN A 43 -6.92 -26.47 -16.43
CA GLN A 43 -7.47 -25.86 -17.64
C GLN A 43 -8.18 -24.54 -17.34
N VAL A 44 -9.02 -24.49 -16.30
CA VAL A 44 -9.71 -23.27 -15.86
C VAL A 44 -8.72 -22.18 -15.46
N ARG A 45 -7.66 -22.54 -14.72
CA ARG A 45 -6.56 -21.62 -14.39
C ARG A 45 -5.90 -21.04 -15.64
N VAL A 46 -5.55 -21.86 -16.64
CA VAL A 46 -4.95 -21.39 -17.90
C VAL A 46 -5.91 -20.47 -18.66
N THR A 47 -7.20 -20.82 -18.74
CA THR A 47 -8.22 -19.98 -19.38
C THR A 47 -8.38 -18.63 -18.67
N VAL A 48 -8.50 -18.61 -17.33
CA VAL A 48 -8.65 -17.37 -16.56
C VAL A 48 -7.40 -16.48 -16.65
N LEU A 49 -6.19 -17.04 -16.57
CA LEU A 49 -4.96 -16.27 -16.76
C LEU A 49 -4.83 -15.71 -18.19
N GLY A 50 -5.35 -16.41 -19.20
CA GLY A 50 -5.50 -15.88 -20.56
C GLY A 50 -6.43 -14.67 -20.61
N ILE A 51 -7.66 -14.81 -20.08
CA ILE A 51 -8.66 -13.73 -20.02
C ILE A 51 -8.11 -12.51 -19.26
N LEU A 52 -7.43 -12.70 -18.12
CA LEU A 52 -6.81 -11.61 -17.37
C LEU A 52 -5.72 -10.90 -18.19
N ARG A 53 -4.89 -11.63 -18.94
CA ARG A 53 -3.88 -11.05 -19.83
C ARG A 53 -4.50 -10.27 -21.00
N ASP A 54 -5.64 -10.73 -21.52
CA ASP A 54 -6.28 -10.09 -22.67
C ASP A 54 -7.13 -8.87 -22.25
N LEU A 55 -7.80 -8.88 -21.09
CA LEU A 55 -8.36 -7.68 -20.45
C LEU A 55 -7.29 -6.60 -20.24
N VAL A 56 -6.11 -6.99 -19.77
CA VAL A 56 -4.93 -6.12 -19.62
C VAL A 56 -4.36 -5.64 -20.96
N LYS A 57 -4.65 -6.30 -22.09
CA LYS A 57 -4.19 -5.89 -23.43
C LYS A 57 -5.16 -4.99 -24.16
N GLN A 58 -6.46 -5.15 -23.93
CA GLN A 58 -7.52 -4.51 -24.70
C GLN A 58 -8.41 -3.69 -23.75
N PRO A 59 -8.02 -2.44 -23.40
CA PRO A 59 -8.76 -1.61 -22.45
C PRO A 59 -10.17 -1.26 -22.93
N ASP A 60 -10.47 -1.39 -24.23
CA ASP A 60 -11.82 -1.21 -24.79
C ASP A 60 -12.84 -2.23 -24.22
N ILE A 61 -12.36 -3.39 -23.73
CA ILE A 61 -13.17 -4.44 -23.08
C ILE A 61 -13.51 -4.07 -21.62
N SER A 62 -12.90 -3.01 -21.05
CA SER A 62 -13.14 -2.54 -19.67
C SER A 62 -14.63 -2.37 -19.33
N SER A 63 -15.42 -1.87 -20.27
CA SER A 63 -16.89 -1.72 -20.19
C SER A 63 -17.63 -2.99 -19.72
N SER A 64 -17.08 -4.18 -20.02
CA SER A 64 -17.62 -5.48 -19.63
C SER A 64 -16.74 -6.23 -18.62
N ALA A 65 -15.62 -5.65 -18.19
CA ALA A 65 -14.60 -6.34 -17.40
C ALA A 65 -15.11 -6.81 -16.03
N SER A 66 -15.98 -6.05 -15.37
CA SER A 66 -16.62 -6.44 -14.09
C SER A 66 -17.38 -7.77 -14.22
N ALA A 67 -18.23 -7.91 -15.22
CA ALA A 67 -18.98 -9.14 -15.49
C ALA A 67 -18.07 -10.31 -15.92
N ILE A 68 -17.01 -10.03 -16.69
CA ILE A 68 -16.00 -11.04 -17.08
C ILE A 68 -15.23 -11.53 -15.85
N LEU A 69 -14.87 -10.63 -14.93
CA LEU A 69 -14.18 -10.95 -13.67
C LEU A 69 -15.08 -11.74 -12.71
N GLU A 70 -16.36 -11.39 -12.60
CA GLU A 70 -17.34 -12.16 -11.82
C GLU A 70 -17.51 -13.58 -12.37
N SER A 71 -17.65 -13.72 -13.70
CA SER A 71 -17.69 -15.02 -14.37
C SER A 71 -16.41 -15.84 -14.14
N CYS A 72 -15.24 -15.21 -14.18
CA CYS A 72 -13.96 -15.84 -13.82
C CYS A 72 -13.89 -16.24 -12.34
N ALA A 73 -14.48 -15.44 -11.44
CA ALA A 73 -14.51 -15.70 -10.01
C ALA A 73 -15.37 -16.94 -9.69
N ASP A 74 -16.54 -17.06 -10.32
CA ASP A 74 -17.40 -18.24 -10.18
C ASP A 74 -16.79 -19.49 -10.83
N ALA A 75 -16.20 -19.36 -12.03
CA ALA A 75 -15.46 -20.46 -12.66
C ALA A 75 -14.30 -20.96 -11.76
N CYS A 76 -13.60 -20.05 -11.07
CA CYS A 76 -12.59 -20.40 -10.07
C CYS A 76 -13.20 -21.10 -8.86
N ARG A 77 -14.27 -20.52 -8.27
CA ARG A 77 -15.00 -21.02 -7.09
C ARG A 77 -15.50 -22.45 -7.31
N MET A 78 -16.10 -22.74 -8.46
CA MET A 78 -16.56 -24.08 -8.85
C MET A 78 -15.44 -25.13 -8.95
N ASN A 79 -14.18 -24.70 -9.10
CA ASN A 79 -13.01 -25.56 -9.29
C ASN A 79 -12.02 -25.55 -8.13
N ASN A 80 -12.37 -24.93 -6.99
CA ASN A 80 -11.50 -24.75 -5.81
C ASN A 80 -10.24 -23.91 -6.11
N LEU A 81 -10.38 -22.90 -6.98
CA LEU A 81 -9.37 -21.88 -7.24
C LEU A 81 -9.80 -20.54 -6.62
N SER A 82 -8.82 -19.68 -6.33
CA SER A 82 -9.05 -18.29 -5.90
C SER A 82 -8.65 -17.33 -7.01
N ILE A 83 -9.60 -16.54 -7.51
CA ILE A 83 -9.31 -15.47 -8.48
C ILE A 83 -8.39 -14.40 -7.88
N SER A 84 -8.52 -14.11 -6.58
CA SER A 84 -7.61 -13.20 -5.85
C SER A 84 -6.16 -13.69 -5.95
N THR A 85 -5.93 -15.00 -5.82
CA THR A 85 -4.59 -15.58 -6.00
C THR A 85 -4.11 -15.49 -7.45
N LEU A 86 -4.97 -15.71 -8.45
CA LEU A 86 -4.59 -15.61 -9.87
C LEU A 86 -4.25 -14.17 -10.30
N LEU A 87 -4.94 -13.17 -9.74
CA LEU A 87 -4.63 -11.74 -9.95
C LEU A 87 -3.30 -11.30 -9.30
N GLN A 88 -2.83 -12.06 -8.30
CA GLN A 88 -1.57 -11.83 -7.58
C GLN A 88 -0.41 -12.69 -8.10
N GLU A 89 -0.62 -13.49 -9.14
CA GLU A 89 0.43 -14.32 -9.76
C GLU A 89 1.16 -13.57 -10.89
N PRO A 90 2.50 -13.70 -11.00
CA PRO A 90 3.31 -13.11 -12.07
C PRO A 90 3.10 -13.84 -13.42
N SER A 91 1.90 -13.66 -13.96
CA SER A 91 1.33 -14.43 -15.08
C SER A 91 1.45 -13.73 -16.42
N VAL A 92 1.79 -12.43 -16.44
CA VAL A 92 1.96 -11.63 -17.65
C VAL A 92 3.38 -11.09 -17.68
N GLU A 93 4.23 -11.67 -18.53
CA GLU A 93 5.57 -11.15 -18.83
C GLU A 93 6.47 -10.89 -17.60
N GLY A 94 6.28 -11.70 -16.54
CA GLY A 94 7.04 -11.65 -15.28
C GLY A 94 6.36 -10.88 -14.14
N HIS A 95 5.29 -10.14 -14.42
CA HIS A 95 4.57 -9.30 -13.46
C HIS A 95 3.10 -9.70 -13.31
N THR A 96 2.43 -9.16 -12.29
CA THR A 96 1.01 -9.39 -12.04
C THR A 96 0.11 -8.69 -13.08
N PRO A 97 -1.13 -9.17 -13.30
CA PRO A 97 -2.15 -8.41 -14.01
C PRO A 97 -2.40 -7.01 -13.42
N LEU A 98 -2.23 -6.85 -12.10
CA LEU A 98 -2.31 -5.56 -11.39
C LEU A 98 -1.22 -4.57 -11.85
N TYR A 99 0.05 -5.00 -11.90
CA TYR A 99 1.16 -4.19 -12.41
C TYR A 99 0.85 -3.62 -13.80
N TRP A 100 0.44 -4.47 -14.74
CA TRP A 100 0.18 -4.04 -16.11
C TRP A 100 -1.08 -3.18 -16.26
N ALA A 101 -2.10 -3.35 -15.41
CA ALA A 101 -3.24 -2.45 -15.36
C ALA A 101 -2.84 -1.03 -14.90
N ILE A 102 -1.84 -0.92 -14.03
CA ILE A 102 -1.27 0.37 -13.59
C ILE A 102 -0.40 1.00 -14.68
N ILE A 103 0.51 0.24 -15.31
CA ILE A 103 1.40 0.73 -16.39
C ILE A 103 0.62 1.26 -17.61
N LYS A 104 -0.53 0.66 -17.92
CA LYS A 104 -1.34 1.05 -19.09
C LYS A 104 -2.39 2.13 -18.81
N ARG A 105 -2.52 2.56 -17.55
CA ARG A 105 -3.31 3.74 -17.19
C ARG A 105 -2.59 4.99 -17.71
N ALA A 106 -3.28 5.90 -18.38
CA ALA A 106 -2.73 7.22 -18.66
C ALA A 106 -2.45 7.95 -17.32
N PRO A 107 -1.20 8.38 -17.03
CA PRO A 107 -0.86 9.00 -15.76
C PRO A 107 -1.62 10.31 -15.59
N GLY A 108 -2.18 10.54 -14.40
CA GLY A 108 -2.98 11.73 -14.13
C GLY A 108 -4.36 11.77 -14.80
N SER A 109 -4.82 10.70 -15.44
CA SER A 109 -6.21 10.59 -15.94
C SER A 109 -7.21 10.92 -14.82
N PRO A 110 -8.12 11.90 -15.00
CA PRO A 110 -9.06 12.32 -13.97
C PRO A 110 -9.86 11.18 -13.36
N VAL A 111 -10.21 11.33 -12.09
CA VAL A 111 -11.14 10.44 -11.38
C VAL A 111 -12.61 10.84 -11.64
N GLU A 112 -12.85 11.98 -12.29
CA GLU A 112 -14.10 12.26 -12.99
C GLU A 112 -14.09 11.50 -14.32
N PRO A 113 -14.95 10.47 -14.52
CA PRO A 113 -15.07 9.80 -15.79
C PRO A 113 -15.88 10.70 -16.74
N GLU A 114 -15.49 10.81 -18.01
CA GLU A 114 -16.36 11.45 -19.02
C GLU A 114 -17.68 10.70 -19.24
N ASP A 115 -17.74 9.42 -18.84
CA ASP A 115 -18.97 8.66 -18.63
C ASP A 115 -18.93 7.89 -17.29
N PRO A 116 -19.72 8.27 -16.27
CA PRO A 116 -19.69 7.62 -14.95
C PRO A 116 -20.16 6.16 -14.94
N SER A 117 -20.57 5.64 -16.10
CA SER A 117 -20.91 4.24 -16.35
C SER A 117 -19.68 3.33 -16.53
N SER A 118 -18.49 3.87 -16.85
CA SER A 118 -17.31 3.06 -17.16
C SER A 118 -16.59 2.56 -15.90
N PRO A 119 -16.54 1.24 -15.62
CA PRO A 119 -15.85 0.72 -14.45
C PRO A 119 -14.33 0.72 -14.66
N ASP A 120 -13.60 1.35 -13.74
CA ASP A 120 -12.13 1.29 -13.75
C ASP A 120 -11.66 -0.16 -13.56
N LEU A 121 -10.99 -0.70 -14.58
CA LEU A 121 -10.44 -2.06 -14.59
C LEU A 121 -9.49 -2.28 -13.41
N LEU A 122 -8.75 -1.24 -13.01
CA LEU A 122 -7.81 -1.30 -11.90
C LEU A 122 -8.53 -1.40 -10.55
N GLU A 123 -9.55 -0.58 -10.30
CA GLU A 123 -10.35 -0.66 -9.05
C GLU A 123 -11.10 -2.01 -8.96
N SER A 124 -11.54 -2.54 -10.11
CA SER A 124 -12.13 -3.87 -10.22
C SER A 124 -11.12 -4.98 -9.87
N PHE A 125 -9.89 -4.91 -10.39
CA PHE A 125 -8.82 -5.86 -10.01
C PHE A 125 -8.42 -5.71 -8.53
N LEU A 126 -8.24 -4.47 -8.05
CA LEU A 126 -7.81 -4.19 -6.68
C LEU A 126 -8.79 -4.74 -5.65
N SER A 127 -10.10 -4.53 -5.83
CA SER A 127 -11.12 -5.05 -4.91
C SER A 127 -11.12 -6.58 -4.84
N ILE A 128 -11.10 -7.27 -5.99
CA ILE A 128 -11.13 -8.74 -6.09
C ILE A 128 -9.82 -9.37 -5.59
N ALA A 129 -8.68 -8.71 -5.78
CA ALA A 129 -7.37 -9.19 -5.35
C ALA A 129 -7.02 -8.88 -3.89
N THR A 130 -7.93 -8.30 -3.10
CA THR A 130 -7.74 -8.22 -1.64
C THR A 130 -7.81 -9.61 -0.98
N PRO A 131 -7.12 -9.83 0.16
CA PRO A 131 -5.99 -9.04 0.68
C PRO A 131 -4.72 -9.24 -0.18
N PHE A 132 -3.91 -8.20 -0.31
CA PHE A 132 -2.66 -8.28 -1.07
C PHE A 132 -1.54 -8.97 -0.28
N THR A 133 -0.70 -9.75 -0.97
CA THR A 133 0.59 -10.22 -0.47
C THR A 133 1.63 -9.10 -0.50
N GLU A 134 2.66 -9.21 0.32
CA GLU A 134 3.80 -8.29 0.33
C GLU A 134 4.48 -8.20 -1.07
N THR A 135 4.59 -9.33 -1.77
CA THR A 135 5.06 -9.38 -3.17
C THR A 135 4.17 -8.61 -4.15
N THR A 136 2.85 -8.63 -3.97
CA THR A 136 1.92 -7.86 -4.80
C THR A 136 2.00 -6.36 -4.48
N ILE A 137 2.16 -5.99 -3.20
CA ILE A 137 2.38 -4.59 -2.79
C ILE A 137 3.69 -4.04 -3.40
N SER A 138 4.75 -4.86 -3.42
CA SER A 138 6.02 -4.56 -4.07
C SER A 138 5.88 -4.37 -5.59
N ASP A 139 5.16 -5.26 -6.28
CA ASP A 139 4.90 -5.16 -7.73
C ASP A 139 4.02 -3.94 -8.07
N ILE A 140 3.01 -3.63 -7.26
CA ILE A 140 2.20 -2.40 -7.38
C ILE A 140 3.05 -1.14 -7.17
N ARG A 141 3.99 -1.14 -6.21
CA ARG A 141 4.95 -0.02 -6.00
C ARG A 141 5.83 0.19 -7.22
N LEU A 142 6.41 -0.88 -7.78
CA LEU A 142 7.18 -0.83 -9.02
C LEU A 142 6.34 -0.26 -10.17
N ALA A 143 5.07 -0.67 -10.30
CA ALA A 143 4.17 -0.16 -11.34
C ALA A 143 3.88 1.34 -11.20
N CYS A 144 3.59 1.81 -9.98
CA CYS A 144 3.35 3.23 -9.71
C CYS A 144 4.61 4.08 -9.94
N LEU A 145 5.78 3.53 -9.61
CA LEU A 145 7.08 4.17 -9.85
C LEU A 145 7.36 4.30 -11.35
N ASN A 146 7.20 3.23 -12.12
CA ASN A 146 7.46 3.18 -13.55
C ASN A 146 6.50 4.04 -14.40
N ASN A 147 5.29 4.32 -13.90
CA ASN A 147 4.33 5.25 -14.55
C ASN A 147 4.32 6.65 -13.91
N ALA A 148 5.20 6.90 -12.93
CA ALA A 148 5.27 8.13 -12.13
C ALA A 148 3.94 8.62 -11.49
N ASP A 149 2.91 7.76 -11.40
CA ASP A 149 1.56 8.16 -10.97
C ASP A 149 1.46 8.29 -9.44
N HIS A 150 1.93 9.43 -8.95
CA HIS A 150 1.83 9.83 -7.56
C HIS A 150 0.38 9.88 -7.04
N ALA A 151 -0.59 10.27 -7.88
CA ALA A 151 -1.98 10.44 -7.49
C ALA A 151 -2.66 9.08 -7.23
N LEU A 152 -2.40 8.10 -8.10
CA LEU A 152 -2.75 6.70 -7.88
C LEU A 152 -2.04 6.13 -6.65
N TYR A 153 -0.75 6.41 -6.46
CA TYR A 153 -0.02 5.92 -5.28
C TYR A 153 -0.63 6.44 -3.96
N GLN A 154 -0.98 7.73 -3.87
CA GLN A 154 -1.69 8.26 -2.69
C GLN A 154 -3.11 7.70 -2.53
N ARG A 155 -3.81 7.39 -3.63
CA ARG A 155 -5.12 6.71 -3.57
C ARG A 155 -4.98 5.32 -2.96
N LEU A 156 -4.02 4.53 -3.43
CA LEU A 156 -3.71 3.19 -2.93
C LEU A 156 -3.39 3.21 -1.44
N ARG A 157 -2.54 4.14 -0.97
CA ARG A 157 -2.20 4.29 0.47
C ARG A 157 -3.37 4.67 1.38
N ARG A 158 -4.50 5.14 0.85
CA ARG A 158 -5.74 5.35 1.63
C ARG A 158 -6.50 4.05 1.88
N SER A 159 -6.28 3.01 1.05
CA SER A 159 -6.92 1.70 1.21
C SER A 159 -6.26 0.90 2.35
N PRO A 160 -7.03 0.34 3.30
CA PRO A 160 -6.49 -0.49 4.38
C PRO A 160 -5.90 -1.81 3.86
N ALA A 161 -6.24 -2.25 2.65
CA ALA A 161 -5.64 -3.42 2.01
C ALA A 161 -4.18 -3.18 1.58
N PHE A 162 -3.78 -1.93 1.37
CA PHE A 162 -2.43 -1.53 0.92
C PHE A 162 -1.61 -0.87 2.04
N SER A 163 -2.26 -0.09 2.90
CA SER A 163 -1.66 0.49 4.10
C SER A 163 -2.57 0.27 5.31
N PRO A 164 -2.52 -0.93 5.95
CA PRO A 164 -3.31 -1.20 7.14
C PRO A 164 -2.99 -0.23 8.27
N LEU A 165 -4.00 0.08 9.09
CA LEU A 165 -3.81 0.84 10.32
C LEU A 165 -3.22 -0.08 11.40
N SER A 166 -2.43 0.48 12.31
CA SER A 166 -2.17 -0.21 13.58
C SER A 166 -3.43 -0.16 14.45
N GLY A 167 -3.69 -1.19 15.28
CA GLY A 167 -4.88 -1.20 16.14
C GLY A 167 -4.98 -0.02 17.11
N ALA A 168 -3.83 0.56 17.49
CA ALA A 168 -3.78 1.79 18.29
C ALA A 168 -4.29 3.02 17.51
N GLU A 169 -4.07 3.08 16.20
CA GLU A 169 -4.60 4.12 15.32
C GLU A 169 -6.08 3.92 15.02
N GLU A 170 -6.50 2.69 14.75
CA GLU A 170 -7.90 2.33 14.51
C GLU A 170 -8.80 2.80 15.67
N VAL A 171 -8.40 2.49 16.92
CA VAL A 171 -9.09 2.93 18.14
C VAL A 171 -9.05 4.46 18.33
N LEU A 172 -7.92 5.11 18.02
CA LEU A 172 -7.73 6.56 18.22
C LEU A 172 -8.50 7.43 17.22
N LEU A 173 -8.72 6.89 16.02
CA LEU A 173 -9.24 7.58 14.84
C LEU A 173 -10.67 7.14 14.49
N GLY A 174 -11.24 6.19 15.24
CA GLY A 174 -12.59 5.66 15.00
C GLY A 174 -12.70 4.92 13.67
N GLY A 175 -11.66 4.18 13.28
CA GLY A 175 -11.55 3.49 11.99
C GLY A 175 -11.26 4.37 10.77
N VAL A 176 -11.43 5.70 10.86
CA VAL A 176 -11.25 6.61 9.72
C VAL A 176 -9.82 7.19 9.72
N ARG A 177 -8.93 6.67 8.87
CA ARG A 177 -7.58 7.24 8.64
C ARG A 177 -7.71 8.68 8.13
N PRO A 178 -7.18 9.71 8.82
CA PRO A 178 -7.07 11.05 8.27
C PRO A 178 -6.21 11.03 7.01
N VAL A 179 -6.68 11.66 5.94
CA VAL A 179 -5.92 11.76 4.69
C VAL A 179 -4.80 12.77 4.89
N ASP A 180 -3.56 12.31 4.78
CA ASP A 180 -2.41 13.20 4.62
C ASP A 180 -2.42 13.77 3.20
N GLU A 181 -2.33 15.10 3.09
CA GLU A 181 -2.18 15.78 1.81
C GLU A 181 -0.70 15.85 1.48
N ILE A 182 -0.32 15.38 0.30
CA ILE A 182 1.06 15.36 -0.18
C ILE A 182 1.04 15.87 -1.62
N ASN A 183 1.73 16.98 -1.87
CA ASN A 183 1.83 17.60 -3.19
C ASN A 183 3.31 17.60 -3.60
N VAL A 184 3.67 16.81 -4.61
CA VAL A 184 5.03 16.76 -5.17
C VAL A 184 5.13 17.73 -6.35
N LEU A 185 6.14 18.58 -6.32
CA LEU A 185 6.49 19.51 -7.39
C LEU A 185 7.93 19.22 -7.82
N ASN A 186 8.11 18.57 -8.98
CA ASN A 186 9.43 18.50 -9.61
C ASN A 186 9.79 19.90 -10.13
N VAL A 187 11.01 20.36 -9.89
CA VAL A 187 11.48 21.64 -10.47
C VAL A 187 11.79 21.40 -11.95
N GLU A 188 11.25 22.23 -12.84
CA GLU A 188 11.46 22.13 -14.29
C GLU A 188 12.83 22.66 -14.72
N GLU A 189 13.38 23.64 -13.98
CA GLU A 189 14.70 24.25 -14.25
C GLU A 189 15.89 23.43 -13.70
N ASP A 190 15.63 22.41 -12.88
CA ASP A 190 16.66 21.52 -12.31
C ASP A 190 16.14 20.08 -12.26
N ASP A 191 16.66 19.25 -13.16
CA ASP A 191 16.36 17.81 -13.25
C ASP A 191 16.59 17.05 -11.94
N CYS A 192 17.47 17.53 -11.06
CA CYS A 192 17.75 16.94 -9.76
C CYS A 192 16.93 17.53 -8.60
N ALA A 193 16.26 18.67 -8.73
CA ALA A 193 15.55 19.31 -7.62
C ALA A 193 14.04 19.02 -7.58
N PHE A 194 13.50 18.81 -6.38
CA PHE A 194 12.06 18.67 -6.14
C PHE A 194 11.65 19.25 -4.80
N VAL A 195 10.37 19.60 -4.71
CA VAL A 195 9.70 20.07 -3.50
C VAL A 195 8.55 19.12 -3.19
N VAL A 196 8.31 18.86 -1.90
CA VAL A 196 7.09 18.20 -1.44
C VAL A 196 6.46 19.02 -0.32
N ASP A 197 5.27 19.55 -0.58
CA ASP A 197 4.44 20.24 0.41
C ASP A 197 3.47 19.24 1.05
N PHE A 198 3.49 19.15 2.38
CA PHE A 198 2.70 18.22 3.21
C PHE A 198 1.74 18.98 4.12
N ARG A 199 0.50 18.48 4.25
CA ARG A 199 -0.38 18.79 5.39
C ARG A 199 -0.80 17.50 6.08
N ILE A 200 -0.50 17.41 7.37
CA ILE A 200 -0.64 16.20 8.19
C ILE A 200 -1.71 16.45 9.27
N PRO A 201 -2.97 16.01 9.09
CA PRO A 201 -4.02 16.25 10.07
C PRO A 201 -3.78 15.50 11.38
N LEU A 202 -4.15 16.12 12.51
CA LEU A 202 -4.02 15.55 13.86
C LEU A 202 -2.58 15.11 14.22
N PHE A 203 -1.56 15.79 13.68
CA PHE A 203 -0.14 15.41 13.73
C PHE A 203 0.32 14.98 15.14
N GLN A 204 0.19 15.86 16.13
CA GLN A 204 0.61 15.57 17.51
C GLN A 204 -0.17 14.41 18.14
N LYS A 205 -1.48 14.28 17.84
CA LYS A 205 -2.34 13.24 18.40
C LYS A 205 -1.91 11.87 17.87
N ARG A 206 -1.68 11.76 16.56
CA ARG A 206 -1.23 10.53 15.90
C ARG A 206 0.18 10.15 16.34
N LEU A 207 1.16 11.06 16.20
CA LEU A 207 2.57 10.77 16.53
C LEU A 207 2.76 10.31 17.98
N ARG A 208 2.05 10.91 18.95
CA ARG A 208 2.13 10.49 20.37
C ARG A 208 1.56 9.09 20.63
N VAL A 209 0.67 8.57 19.79
CA VAL A 209 0.01 7.26 19.95
C VAL A 209 0.66 6.20 19.07
N SER A 210 0.70 6.43 17.75
CA SER A 210 1.33 5.54 16.75
C SER A 210 2.85 5.37 16.98
N LYS A 211 3.49 6.32 17.69
CA LYS A 211 4.95 6.52 17.82
C LYS A 211 5.71 6.78 16.50
N GLN A 212 5.06 6.59 15.35
CA GLN A 212 5.56 6.89 14.03
C GLN A 212 4.44 7.42 13.12
N LEU A 213 4.80 8.26 12.16
CA LEU A 213 3.98 8.71 11.03
C LEU A 213 4.83 8.54 9.78
N ASN A 214 4.31 7.88 8.74
CA ASN A 214 5.07 7.50 7.54
C ASN A 214 4.42 8.10 6.28
N LEU A 215 5.08 9.09 5.69
CA LEU A 215 4.66 9.78 4.48
C LEU A 215 5.52 9.27 3.31
N GLU A 216 4.88 8.56 2.38
CA GLU A 216 5.57 8.02 1.20
C GLU A 216 5.10 8.76 -0.04
N PHE A 217 6.03 9.07 -0.94
CA PHE A 217 5.76 9.85 -2.15
C PHE A 217 6.69 9.44 -3.29
N ILE A 218 6.31 9.81 -4.51
CA ILE A 218 7.08 9.52 -5.73
C ILE A 218 7.59 10.87 -6.25
N ALA A 219 8.90 11.02 -6.38
CA ALA A 219 9.55 12.25 -6.86
C ALA A 219 10.86 11.91 -7.58
N LYS A 220 11.08 12.52 -8.76
CA LYS A 220 12.23 12.26 -9.66
C LYS A 220 12.57 10.75 -9.78
N ASP A 221 11.58 9.95 -10.18
CA ASP A 221 11.66 8.50 -10.41
C ASP A 221 12.20 7.70 -9.21
N ARG A 222 11.83 8.13 -7.99
CA ARG A 222 12.09 7.43 -6.73
C ARG A 222 10.87 7.39 -5.84
N LEU A 223 10.71 6.27 -5.15
CA LEU A 223 9.76 6.10 -4.07
C LEU A 223 10.46 6.43 -2.74
N TRP A 224 10.01 7.49 -2.08
CA TRP A 224 10.56 8.02 -0.84
C TRP A 224 9.71 7.64 0.36
N SER A 225 10.32 7.66 1.54
CA SER A 225 9.68 7.50 2.85
C SER A 225 10.22 8.55 3.83
N LEU A 226 9.45 9.61 4.07
CA LEU A 226 9.69 10.59 5.14
C LEU A 226 8.89 10.16 6.38
N LYS A 227 9.56 9.85 7.50
CA LYS A 227 8.87 9.48 8.74
C LYS A 227 9.16 10.45 9.87
N PHE A 228 8.11 10.83 10.61
CA PHE A 228 8.25 11.45 11.93
C PHE A 228 8.11 10.32 12.96
N LEU A 229 9.01 10.19 13.92
CA LEU A 229 8.96 9.12 14.92
C LEU A 229 9.45 9.56 16.28
N ILE A 230 9.02 8.83 17.32
CA ILE A 230 9.48 8.99 18.69
C ILE A 230 10.54 7.91 18.95
N ALA A 231 11.73 8.32 19.36
CA ALA A 231 12.83 7.43 19.69
C ALA A 231 12.41 6.44 20.80
N ALA A 232 12.71 5.17 20.57
CA ALA A 232 12.37 4.05 21.46
C ALA A 232 13.49 2.99 21.38
N ALA A 233 13.53 2.06 22.33
CA ALA A 233 14.55 1.02 22.36
C ALA A 233 14.65 0.21 21.05
N GLU A 234 13.50 -0.05 20.41
CA GLU A 234 13.39 -0.73 19.10
C GLU A 234 14.05 0.06 17.95
N ASN A 235 14.09 1.39 18.05
CA ASN A 235 14.63 2.32 17.04
C ASN A 235 16.03 2.85 17.41
N SER A 236 16.68 2.29 18.43
CA SER A 236 17.94 2.81 19.01
C SER A 236 19.16 2.78 18.08
N ASN A 237 19.08 2.03 16.96
CA ASN A 237 20.15 1.97 15.94
C ASN A 237 20.15 3.17 14.98
N ILE A 238 19.04 3.93 14.90
CA ILE A 238 18.93 5.10 14.02
C ILE A 238 19.95 6.16 14.48
N ARG A 239 20.71 6.74 13.53
CA ARG A 239 21.73 7.76 13.82
C ARG A 239 21.24 9.17 13.49
N PRO A 240 21.44 10.19 14.34
CA PRO A 240 22.13 10.13 15.63
C PRO A 240 21.36 9.32 16.69
N ILE A 241 22.09 8.61 17.56
CA ILE A 241 21.51 7.82 18.65
C ILE A 241 20.84 8.80 19.62
N ALA A 242 19.51 8.81 19.61
CA ALA A 242 18.71 9.74 20.40
C ALA A 242 18.12 9.09 21.65
N GLU A 243 18.00 9.86 22.72
CA GLU A 243 17.39 9.42 23.97
C GLU A 243 15.92 9.03 23.75
N THR A 244 15.47 7.94 24.38
CA THR A 244 14.06 7.49 24.36
C THR A 244 13.10 8.64 24.67
N GLY A 245 12.08 8.82 23.82
CA GLY A 245 11.12 9.92 23.89
C GLY A 245 11.45 11.12 22.98
N THR A 246 12.68 11.25 22.48
CA THR A 246 13.07 12.31 21.53
C THR A 246 12.29 12.20 20.22
N TRP A 247 11.78 13.31 19.69
CA TRP A 247 11.14 13.33 18.37
C TRP A 247 12.21 13.44 17.28
N LEU A 248 12.13 12.56 16.28
CA LEU A 248 13.05 12.45 15.15
C LEU A 248 12.28 12.57 13.83
N VAL A 249 12.98 13.01 12.79
CA VAL A 249 12.56 12.79 11.39
C VAL A 249 13.59 11.92 10.70
N THR A 250 13.11 11.00 9.87
CA THR A 250 13.92 10.14 8.99
C THR A 250 13.52 10.29 7.53
N LEU A 251 14.49 10.21 6.62
CA LEU A 251 14.28 10.12 5.17
C LEU A 251 14.98 8.88 4.60
N ALA A 252 14.21 8.01 3.95
CA ALA A 252 14.66 6.79 3.30
C ALA A 252 14.19 6.71 1.84
N LEU A 253 14.89 5.94 1.03
CA LEU A 253 14.36 5.39 -0.22
C LEU A 253 13.64 4.07 0.09
N LEU A 254 12.58 3.78 -0.65
CA LEU A 254 11.88 2.49 -0.64
C LEU A 254 12.25 1.65 -1.87
N GLU A 255 11.87 0.38 -1.82
CA GLU A 255 12.10 -0.65 -2.85
C GLU A 255 11.92 -0.15 -4.29
N HIS A 256 12.67 -0.77 -5.21
CA HIS A 256 12.79 -0.42 -6.64
C HIS A 256 13.44 0.94 -6.95
N SER A 257 13.66 1.80 -5.95
CA SER A 257 14.37 3.07 -6.13
C SER A 257 15.88 2.88 -6.30
N ALA A 258 16.47 3.47 -7.34
CA ALA A 258 17.92 3.42 -7.55
C ALA A 258 18.70 4.19 -6.45
N PRO A 259 19.85 3.68 -5.97
CA PRO A 259 20.65 4.32 -4.92
C PRO A 259 21.17 5.72 -5.30
N THR A 260 21.13 6.69 -4.37
CA THR A 260 21.46 8.09 -4.68
C THR A 260 21.85 8.93 -3.46
N ALA A 261 22.73 9.91 -3.67
CA ALA A 261 23.01 10.97 -2.71
C ALA A 261 21.91 12.05 -2.77
N VAL A 262 21.49 12.59 -1.64
CA VAL A 262 20.49 13.67 -1.55
C VAL A 262 20.89 14.67 -0.48
N ASP A 263 20.66 15.95 -0.75
CA ASP A 263 20.68 17.03 0.22
C ASP A 263 19.28 17.62 0.30
N SER A 264 18.74 17.79 1.51
CA SER A 264 17.37 18.24 1.68
C SER A 264 17.15 19.04 2.96
N ASN A 265 16.21 19.98 2.94
CA ASN A 265 15.74 20.77 4.07
C ASN A 265 14.27 20.45 4.32
N LEU A 266 13.93 19.94 5.51
CA LEU A 266 12.55 19.96 5.99
C LEU A 266 12.27 21.30 6.65
N ILE A 267 11.30 22.03 6.10
CA ILE A 267 10.93 23.39 6.48
C ILE A 267 9.53 23.36 7.10
N ILE A 268 9.39 23.84 8.33
CA ILE A 268 8.11 23.96 9.03
C ILE A 268 7.89 25.43 9.43
N LYS A 269 6.85 26.03 8.84
CA LYS A 269 6.50 27.45 9.00
C LYS A 269 5.56 27.66 10.20
N ASP A 270 5.56 28.86 10.77
CA ASP A 270 4.60 29.26 11.80
C ASP A 270 3.18 29.21 11.22
N ALA A 271 2.28 28.45 11.84
CA ALA A 271 0.93 28.19 11.35
C ALA A 271 0.00 29.42 11.42
N THR A 272 0.46 30.51 12.05
CA THR A 272 -0.22 31.82 12.00
C THR A 272 0.11 32.62 10.72
N ILE A 273 1.12 32.20 9.95
CA ILE A 273 1.45 32.79 8.65
C ILE A 273 0.70 32.02 7.56
N PRO A 274 -0.27 32.63 6.84
CA PRO A 274 -0.92 31.96 5.72
C PRO A 274 0.08 31.63 4.62
N ALA A 275 -0.12 30.50 3.94
CA ALA A 275 0.66 30.17 2.74
C ALA A 275 0.52 31.29 1.69
N SER A 276 1.61 31.62 1.00
CA SER A 276 1.65 32.79 0.12
C SER A 276 0.61 32.66 -1.01
N PRO A 277 -0.17 33.73 -1.30
CA PRO A 277 -0.96 33.78 -2.52
C PRO A 277 -0.03 33.84 -3.76
N SER A 278 -0.59 33.45 -4.90
CA SER A 278 0.04 33.47 -6.22
C SER A 278 0.48 34.88 -6.66
N PRO A 279 1.52 35.02 -7.51
CA PRO A 279 2.13 36.31 -7.84
C PRO A 279 1.32 37.13 -8.86
N SER A 280 0.12 37.61 -8.49
CA SER A 280 -0.75 38.35 -9.41
C SER A 280 -1.69 39.39 -8.75
N SER A 281 -1.18 40.24 -7.84
CA SER A 281 -1.79 41.55 -7.50
C SER A 281 -0.84 42.45 -6.69
N PRO A 282 -0.81 43.78 -6.92
CA PRO A 282 0.06 44.69 -6.18
C PRO A 282 -0.57 45.22 -4.87
N SER A 283 0.24 45.20 -3.81
CA SER A 283 0.29 46.20 -2.72
C SER A 283 -0.99 46.58 -1.95
N VAL A 284 -1.12 46.03 -0.74
CA VAL A 284 -1.62 46.80 0.43
C VAL A 284 -0.62 46.62 1.59
N LEU A 285 -0.22 47.73 2.21
CA LEU A 285 0.76 47.77 3.30
C LEU A 285 0.17 47.22 4.62
N SER A 286 0.19 45.90 4.81
CA SER A 286 -0.02 45.30 6.13
C SER A 286 1.24 45.45 6.99
N ARG A 287 1.06 45.64 8.31
CA ARG A 287 2.19 45.65 9.24
C ARG A 287 2.80 44.25 9.30
N GLN A 288 4.08 44.12 9.00
CA GLN A 288 4.84 42.91 9.30
C GLN A 288 4.95 42.72 10.82
N THR A 289 3.95 42.07 11.41
CA THR A 289 4.15 41.32 12.65
C THR A 289 5.26 40.32 12.38
N LYS A 290 6.39 40.43 13.09
CA LYS A 290 7.48 39.45 12.99
C LYS A 290 6.95 38.09 13.41
N GLY A 291 6.61 37.26 12.42
CA GLY A 291 6.27 35.85 12.65
C GLY A 291 7.46 35.13 13.29
N LYS A 292 7.21 34.01 13.96
CA LYS A 292 8.31 33.26 14.57
C LYS A 292 9.23 32.72 13.47
N PRO A 293 10.54 32.58 13.74
CA PRO A 293 11.46 32.03 12.77
C PRO A 293 10.98 30.65 12.29
N THR A 294 11.28 30.31 11.04
CA THR A 294 10.90 29.03 10.44
C THR A 294 11.82 27.92 10.95
N ILE A 295 11.28 26.75 11.29
CA ILE A 295 12.08 25.57 11.60
C ILE A 295 12.66 25.05 10.29
N THR A 296 13.97 24.86 10.24
CA THR A 296 14.65 24.19 9.12
C THR A 296 15.53 23.07 9.67
N LEU A 297 15.34 21.86 9.15
CA LEU A 297 16.11 20.67 9.52
C LEU A 297 16.78 20.10 8.26
N ARG A 298 18.11 20.18 8.18
CA ARG A 298 18.87 19.73 7.00
C ARG A 298 19.23 18.26 7.11
N MET A 299 18.62 17.45 6.24
CA MET A 299 18.84 16.02 6.09
C MET A 299 19.65 15.77 4.82
N LYS A 300 20.91 15.33 4.94
CA LYS A 300 21.78 15.04 3.80
C LYS A 300 22.50 13.71 3.92
N THR A 301 22.75 13.06 2.79
CA THR A 301 23.65 11.90 2.72
C THR A 301 25.09 12.30 3.02
N GLY A 302 25.81 11.41 3.69
CA GLY A 302 27.25 11.53 3.93
C GLY A 302 28.09 11.02 2.76
N THR A 303 29.07 10.18 3.04
CA THR A 303 29.92 9.52 2.02
C THR A 303 29.21 8.40 1.25
N THR A 304 28.13 7.84 1.81
CA THR A 304 27.34 6.74 1.24
C THR A 304 26.05 7.23 0.62
N HIS A 305 25.65 6.64 -0.51
CA HIS A 305 24.36 6.90 -1.13
C HIS A 305 23.23 6.21 -0.33
N LEU A 306 22.06 6.86 -0.29
CA LEU A 306 20.83 6.28 0.23
C LEU A 306 20.38 5.13 -0.68
N ALA A 307 19.94 4.01 -0.12
CA ALA A 307 19.56 2.80 -0.86
C ALA A 307 18.52 1.99 -0.04
N PRO A 308 17.56 1.30 -0.69
CA PRO A 308 16.36 0.80 0.00
C PRO A 308 16.59 -0.42 0.90
N ASP A 309 17.49 -1.34 0.53
CA ASP A 309 17.56 -2.67 1.16
C ASP A 309 18.38 -2.73 2.47
N HIS A 310 18.68 -1.59 3.07
CA HIS A 310 19.52 -1.50 4.27
C HIS A 310 18.80 -0.73 5.38
N ARG A 311 18.42 -1.43 6.45
CA ARG A 311 17.67 -0.87 7.60
C ARG A 311 18.35 0.35 8.26
N ASP A 312 19.67 0.39 8.20
CA ASP A 312 20.50 1.47 8.78
C ASP A 312 20.84 2.58 7.75
N ASN A 313 20.51 2.39 6.46
CA ASN A 313 20.74 3.40 5.42
C ASN A 313 19.56 4.36 5.34
N VAL A 314 19.47 5.21 6.37
CA VAL A 314 18.44 6.21 6.55
C VAL A 314 19.07 7.51 7.03
N ILE A 315 18.68 8.64 6.44
CA ILE A 315 19.08 9.95 6.96
C ILE A 315 18.17 10.28 8.14
N SER A 316 18.68 10.78 9.26
CA SER A 316 17.81 11.28 10.33
C SER A 316 18.33 12.56 11.00
N THR A 317 17.43 13.28 11.65
CA THR A 317 17.71 14.53 12.37
C THR A 317 16.82 14.62 13.61
N SER A 318 17.36 15.17 14.70
CA SER A 318 16.68 15.23 15.99
C SER A 318 16.01 16.59 16.21
N PHE A 319 14.80 16.59 16.79
CA PHE A 319 14.11 17.83 17.14
C PHE A 319 14.77 18.55 18.33
N LYS A 320 15.58 17.86 19.15
CA LYS A 320 16.40 18.52 20.20
C LYS A 320 17.50 19.41 19.62
N ASP A 321 17.87 19.21 18.36
CA ASP A 321 18.92 19.98 17.68
C ASP A 321 18.45 21.42 17.38
N SER A 322 17.14 21.70 17.56
CA SER A 322 16.55 23.04 17.47
C SER A 322 15.40 23.20 18.48
N LEU A 323 15.54 24.13 19.43
CA LEU A 323 14.49 24.45 20.43
C LEU A 323 13.11 24.76 19.80
N MET A 324 13.11 25.23 18.56
CA MET A 324 11.90 25.49 17.78
C MET A 324 11.25 24.18 17.29
N ALA A 325 12.06 23.23 16.80
CA ALA A 325 11.59 21.90 16.41
C ALA A 325 11.13 21.11 17.64
N GLU A 326 11.87 21.16 18.75
CA GLU A 326 11.43 20.56 20.03
C GLU A 326 10.07 21.11 20.47
N SER A 327 9.77 22.40 20.22
CA SER A 327 8.48 22.99 20.58
C SER A 327 7.26 22.29 19.94
N LEU A 328 7.44 21.53 18.84
CA LEU A 328 6.39 20.71 18.22
C LEU A 328 5.85 19.62 19.15
N GLN A 329 6.56 19.26 20.23
CA GLN A 329 6.10 18.24 21.18
C GLN A 329 5.04 18.74 22.16
N TYR A 330 4.75 20.05 22.23
CA TYR A 330 3.80 20.66 23.18
C TYR A 330 2.50 21.17 22.51
N ASN A 331 1.37 21.08 23.21
CA ASN A 331 0.04 21.46 22.69
C ASN A 331 -0.14 22.95 22.35
N ALA A 332 0.82 23.81 22.69
CA ALA A 332 0.82 25.24 22.38
C ALA A 332 1.88 25.63 21.32
N SER A 333 2.33 24.67 20.51
CA SER A 333 3.29 24.91 19.44
C SER A 333 2.70 25.83 18.37
N PRO A 334 3.36 26.93 17.99
CA PRO A 334 2.86 27.85 16.95
C PRO A 334 2.96 27.26 15.53
N TYR A 335 3.69 26.15 15.38
CA TYR A 335 3.90 25.46 14.11
C TYR A 335 2.81 24.41 13.82
N VAL A 336 1.87 24.22 14.75
CA VAL A 336 0.69 23.36 14.58
C VAL A 336 -0.54 24.26 14.50
N ALA A 337 -1.34 24.07 13.46
CA ALA A 337 -2.55 24.87 13.23
C ALA A 337 -3.65 24.54 14.25
N ALA A 338 -4.66 25.41 14.34
CA ALA A 338 -5.75 25.28 15.31
C ALA A 338 -6.65 24.04 15.09
N ASP A 339 -6.61 23.43 13.91
CA ASP A 339 -7.24 22.14 13.58
C ASP A 339 -6.38 20.92 13.98
N GLY A 340 -5.20 21.16 14.57
CA GLY A 340 -4.23 20.13 14.92
C GLY A 340 -3.41 19.60 13.75
N SER A 341 -3.46 20.24 12.58
CA SER A 341 -2.61 19.88 11.43
C SER A 341 -1.21 20.49 11.51
N LEU A 342 -0.23 19.77 10.96
CA LEU A 342 1.12 20.29 10.70
C LEU A 342 1.28 20.52 9.19
N THR A 343 1.75 21.70 8.81
CA THR A 343 2.16 22.00 7.43
C THR A 343 3.69 22.01 7.36
N ALA A 344 4.25 21.20 6.48
CA ALA A 344 5.69 21.06 6.29
C ALA A 344 6.04 21.02 4.80
N ARG A 345 7.26 21.47 4.45
CA ARG A 345 7.76 21.49 3.08
C ARG A 345 9.16 20.86 3.04
N LEU A 346 9.33 19.80 2.29
CA LEU A 346 10.64 19.22 2.02
C LEU A 346 11.17 19.81 0.71
N GLU A 347 12.29 20.51 0.77
CA GLU A 347 13.05 20.95 -0.41
C GLU A 347 14.25 20.03 -0.55
N ALA A 348 14.42 19.37 -1.70
CA ALA A 348 15.42 18.32 -1.88
C ALA A 348 16.08 18.38 -3.26
N ARG A 349 17.37 18.03 -3.30
CA ARG A 349 18.16 17.95 -4.53
C ARG A 349 18.94 16.64 -4.58
N LEU A 350 18.81 15.90 -5.68
CA LEU A 350 19.61 14.71 -5.97
C LEU A 350 21.04 15.13 -6.31
N GLY A 351 22.03 14.54 -5.63
CA GLY A 351 23.43 14.90 -5.78
C GLY A 351 24.17 14.90 -4.46
N ARG A 352 25.44 15.32 -4.50
CA ARG A 352 26.23 15.54 -3.28
C ARG A 352 25.93 16.94 -2.71
N PRO A 353 26.11 17.13 -1.39
CA PRO A 353 25.83 18.40 -0.73
C PRO A 353 26.90 19.46 -1.06
N ASP A 354 26.85 19.99 -2.28
CA ASP A 354 27.89 20.84 -2.88
C ASP A 354 27.69 22.35 -2.61
N GLY A 355 26.80 22.74 -1.69
CA GLY A 355 26.53 24.13 -1.32
C GLY A 355 25.71 24.32 -0.04
N GLU A 356 25.34 25.57 0.28
CA GLU A 356 24.38 25.88 1.36
C GLU A 356 22.93 26.00 0.87
N CYS A 357 22.73 26.37 -0.40
CA CYS A 357 21.42 26.45 -1.03
C CYS A 357 21.06 25.11 -1.69
N ILE A 358 19.82 24.65 -1.52
CA ILE A 358 19.33 23.35 -2.04
C ILE A 358 18.44 23.55 -3.26
N ILE A 359 17.68 24.64 -3.32
CA ILE A 359 16.94 25.13 -4.48
C ILE A 359 17.22 26.63 -4.54
N CYS A 360 17.80 27.10 -5.66
CA CYS A 360 18.21 28.49 -5.86
C CYS A 360 17.09 29.35 -6.44
#